data_AF-A0A8T1UUY8-F1
#
_entry.id   AF-A0A8T1UUY8-F1
#
_cell.length_a   1.000
_cell.length_b   1.000
_cell.length_c   1.000
_cell.angle_alpha   90.00
_cell.angle_beta   90.00
_cell.angle_gamma   90.00
#
_symmetry.space_group_name_H-M   'P 1'
#
loop_
_entity.id
_entity.type
_entity.pdbx_description
1 polymer ?
#
loop_
_entity_poly.entity_id
_entity_poly.type
_entity_poly.pdbx_seq_one_letter_code
_entity_poly.pdbx_strand_id
1 'polypeptide(L)' 'MEWRGDVLQIYFAHMKNNQGGDCPRDPRHIYANPLQPSICPTVALGLYWASTTFGASDLLFPGSNQYE' A
#
# COMPACT_ATOMS: atom_id res chain seq x y z
N MET A 1 -4.31 4.09 2.31
CA MET A 1 -3.85 4.13 0.91
C MET A 1 -4.83 5.02 0.17
N GLU A 2 -4.35 5.95 -0.64
CA GLU A 2 -5.22 6.85 -1.40
C GLU A 2 -4.66 7.11 -2.79
N TRP A 3 -5.53 7.40 -3.75
CA TRP A 3 -5.14 7.85 -5.08
C TRP A 3 -5.10 9.39 -5.10
N ARG A 4 -4.02 9.95 -5.64
CA ARG A 4 -3.93 11.38 -5.96
C ARG A 4 -3.44 11.55 -7.39
N GLY A 5 -4.30 12.05 -8.28
CA GLY A 5 -3.96 12.14 -9.70
C GLY A 5 -3.62 10.75 -10.27
N ASP A 6 -2.40 10.59 -10.78
CA ASP A 6 -1.87 9.36 -11.37
C ASP A 6 -1.05 8.50 -10.39
N VAL A 7 -0.94 8.91 -9.12
CA VAL A 7 -0.13 8.23 -8.11
C VAL A 7 -0.97 7.55 -7.04
N LEU A 8 -0.59 6.31 -6.72
CA LEU A 8 -1.08 5.60 -5.55
C LEU A 8 -0.17 5.92 -4.36
N GLN A 9 -0.73 6.50 -3.30
CA GLN A 9 -0.02 6.84 -2.09
C GLN A 9 -0.24 5.79 -1.00
N ILE A 10 0.87 5.29 -0.44
CA ILE A 10 0.88 4.39 0.71
C ILE A 10 1.53 5.07 1.90
N TYR A 11 0.87 4.99 3.05
CA TYR A 11 1.37 5.49 4.32
C TYR A 11 1.87 4.31 5.14
N PHE A 12 3.13 4.36 5.55
CA PHE A 12 3.67 3.39 6.49
C PHE A 12 3.48 3.91 7.91
N ALA A 13 3.00 3.04 8.80
CA ALA A 13 2.79 3.38 10.21
C ALA A 13 4.12 3.63 10.94
N HIS A 14 5.11 2.76 10.68
CA HIS A 14 6.45 2.84 11.24
C HIS A 14 7.49 2.80 10.11
N MET A 15 8.53 3.61 10.25
CA MET A 15 9.71 3.55 9.40
C MET A 15 10.94 3.42 10.28
N LYS A 16 11.86 2.52 9.95
CA LYS A 16 13.06 2.25 10.76
C LYS A 16 13.93 3.49 11.00
N ASN A 17 13.86 4.48 10.11
CA ASN A 17 14.56 5.75 10.22
C ASN A 17 13.79 6.85 10.99
N ASN A 18 12.56 6.58 11.45
CA ASN A 18 11.73 7.53 12.18
C ASN A 18 11.65 7.16 13.68
N GLN A 19 12.81 7.04 14.33
CA GLN A 19 12.90 6.69 15.76
C GLN A 19 12.35 7.78 16.69
N GLY A 20 12.32 9.04 16.25
CA GLY A 20 11.82 10.17 17.04
C GLY A 20 10.31 10.40 16.93
N GLY A 21 9.62 9.76 15.98
CA GLY A 21 8.19 9.99 15.72
C GLY A 21 7.86 11.37 15.13
N ASP A 22 8.84 12.26 15.01
CA ASP A 22 8.66 13.65 14.55
C ASP A 22 8.61 13.81 13.03
N CYS A 23 9.04 12.81 12.25
CA CYS A 23 8.90 12.92 10.80
C CYS A 23 7.43 12.73 10.40
N PRO A 24 6.85 13.67 9.64
CA PRO A 24 5.56 13.48 8.98
C PRO A 24 5.53 12.13 8.26
N ARG A 25 4.38 11.46 8.26
CA ARG A 25 4.18 10.20 7.52
C ARG A 25 4.17 10.47 6.02
N ASP A 26 5.33 10.79 5.46
CA ASP A 26 5.47 11.08 4.04
C ASP A 26 5.00 9.88 3.22
N PRO A 27 3.98 10.05 2.37
CA PRO A 27 3.45 8.95 1.59
C PRO A 27 4.54 8.43 0.63
N ARG A 28 4.60 7.11 0.48
CA ARG A 28 5.33 6.50 -0.63
C ARG A 28 4.46 6.53 -1.87
N HIS A 29 5.02 7.07 -2.93
CA HIS A 29 4.38 7.23 -4.22
C HIS A 29 4.64 5.99 -5.07
N ILE A 30 3.56 5.38 -5.56
CA ILE A 30 3.61 4.23 -6.45
C ILE A 30 2.94 4.64 -7.75
N TYR A 31 3.67 4.49 -8.84
CA TYR A 31 3.18 4.73 -10.19
C TYR A 31 2.96 3.41 -10.91
N ALA A 32 1.99 3.39 -11.82
CA ALA A 32 1.78 2.25 -12.69
C ALA A 32 2.95 2.14 -13.68
N ASN A 33 3.53 0.94 -13.80
CA ASN A 33 4.47 0.59 -14.86
C ASN A 33 3.83 -0.42 -15.83
N PRO A 34 3.05 0.05 -16.83
CA PRO A 34 2.39 -0.85 -17.79
C PRO A 34 3.38 -1.55 -18.74
N LEU A 35 4.59 -1.01 -18.91
CA LEU A 35 5.63 -1.60 -19.77
C LEU A 35 6.24 -2.87 -19.15
N GLN A 36 6.24 -2.97 -17.82
CA GLN A 36 6.69 -4.16 -17.11
C GLN A 36 5.65 -4.59 -16.05
N PRO A 37 4.56 -5.25 -16.48
CA PRO A 37 3.46 -5.63 -15.58
C PRO A 37 3.90 -6.55 -14.44
N SER A 38 4.93 -7.37 -14.65
CA SER A 38 5.44 -8.33 -13.66
C SER A 38 6.02 -7.67 -12.41
N ILE A 39 6.46 -6.41 -12.51
CA ILE A 39 7.01 -5.64 -11.38
C ILE A 39 6.12 -4.46 -10.99
N CYS A 40 4.95 -4.29 -11.62
CA CYS A 40 4.06 -3.17 -11.40
C CYS A 40 3.18 -3.40 -10.17
N PRO A 41 3.33 -2.61 -9.08
CA PRO A 41 2.57 -2.86 -7.86
C PRO A 41 1.07 -2.63 -8.05
N THR A 42 0.66 -1.69 -8.91
CA THR A 42 -0.76 -1.44 -9.24
C THR A 42 -1.41 -2.66 -9.90
N VAL A 43 -0.70 -3.32 -10.82
CA VAL A 43 -1.19 -4.55 -11.47
C VAL A 43 -1.22 -5.69 -10.47
N ALA A 44 -0.17 -5.86 -9.67
CA ALA A 44 -0.12 -6.87 -8.62
C ALA A 44 -1.28 -6.72 -7.61
N LEU A 45 -1.60 -5.48 -7.21
CA LEU A 45 -2.72 -5.20 -6.32
C LEU A 45 -4.07 -5.53 -6.97
N GLY A 46 -4.27 -5.16 -8.24
CA GLY A 46 -5.47 -5.53 -8.99
C GLY A 46 -5.65 -7.05 -9.12
N LEU A 47 -4.56 -7.77 -9.38
CA LEU A 47 -4.58 -9.23 -9.45
C LEU A 47 -4.89 -9.87 -8.09
N TYR A 48 -4.33 -9.33 -7.01
CA TYR A 48 -4.66 -9.76 -5.66
C TYR A 48 -6.15 -9.57 -5.37
N TRP A 49 -6.72 -8.41 -5.71
CA TRP A 49 -8.15 -8.15 -5.60
C TRP A 49 -9.01 -9.13 -6.41
N ALA A 50 -8.61 -9.44 -7.65
CA ALA A 50 -9.37 -10.32 -8.52
C ALA A 50 -9.28 -11.81 -8.09
N SER A 51 -8.20 -12.21 -7.43
CA SER A 51 -7.93 -13.60 -7.07
C SER A 51 -8.14 -13.94 -5.59
N THR A 52 -8.43 -12.96 -4.74
CA THR A 52 -8.61 -13.16 -3.30
C THR A 52 -10.07 -12.96 -2.89
N THR A 53 -10.57 -13.86 -2.04
CA THR A 53 -11.86 -13.69 -1.37
C THR A 53 -11.72 -12.82 -0.14
N PHE A 54 -12.42 -11.70 -0.10
CA PHE A 54 -12.47 -10.83 1.07
C PHE A 54 -13.44 -11.40 2.10
N GLY A 55 -12.98 -11.59 3.34
CA GLY A 55 -13.83 -11.95 4.47
C GLY A 55 -14.69 -10.77 4.93
N ALA A 56 -15.39 -10.94 6.05
CA ALA A 56 -16.23 -9.88 6.64
C ALA A 56 -15.44 -8.70 7.24
N SER A 57 -14.11 -8.71 7.19
CA SER A 57 -13.27 -7.60 7.64
C SER A 57 -13.14 -6.55 6.55
N ASP A 58 -13.17 -5.27 6.93
CA ASP A 58 -12.88 -4.15 6.02
C ASP A 58 -11.38 -3.99 5.68
N LEU A 59 -10.56 -5.00 6.02
CA LEU A 59 -9.12 -4.99 5.80
C LEU A 59 -8.78 -5.55 4.42
N LEU A 60 -7.95 -4.81 3.68
CA LEU A 60 -7.44 -5.22 2.38
C LEU A 60 -6.51 -6.44 2.47
N PHE A 61 -5.71 -6.52 3.53
CA PHE A 61 -4.77 -7.61 3.75
C PHE A 61 -5.09 -8.35 5.05
N PRO A 62 -4.96 -9.68 5.09
CA PRO A 62 -5.13 -10.45 6.32
C PRO A 62 -3.96 -10.15 7.28
N GLY A 63 -4.22 -9.34 8.30
CA GLY A 63 -3.25 -8.99 9.32
C GLY A 63 -3.86 -8.02 10.33
N SER A 64 -3.98 -8.46 11.58
CA SER A 64 -4.33 -7.60 12.72
C SER A 64 -3.06 -6.97 13.31
N ASN A 65 -3.15 -5.76 13.85
CA ASN A 65 -2.07 -5.06 14.56
C ASN A 65 -0.84 -4.66 13.70
N GLN A 66 -1.03 -3.87 12.64
CA GLN A 66 0.08 -3.07 12.07
C GLN A 66 0.48 -1.88 12.95
N TYR A 67 -0.24 -1.69 14.07
CA TYR A 67 -0.01 -0.70 15.09
C TYR A 67 0.23 -1.48 16.40
N GLU A 68 1.49 -1.60 16.79
CA GLU A 68 1.97 -1.76 18.17
C GLU A 68 3.03 -0.68 18.42
#